data_AF-X8CK57-F1
#
_entry.id   AF-X8CK57-F1
#
_cell.length_a   1.000
_cell.length_b   1.000
_cell.length_c   1.000
_cell.angle_alpha   90.00
_cell.angle_beta   90.00
_cell.angle_gamma   90.00
#
_symmetry.space_group_name_H-M   'P 1'
#
loop_
_entity.id
_entity.type
_entity.pdbx_description
1 polymer ?
#
loop_
_entity_poly.entity_id
_entity_poly.type
_entity_poly.pdbx_seq_one_letter_code
_entity_poly.pdbx_strand_id
1 'polypeptide(L)'
;MSETLDPVAMELDQRQLAEQLLAQAKEQGVELVGPNGLLNQLTKNVLETALDAEMAEHLGYDKHDPAGRGSGNSRNGTRAKTVLTVSRPGVSGDSRSWEDLGYGTCQQVPRRAS
;
A
#
# COMPACT_ATOMS: atom_id res chain seq x y z
N MET A 1 -18.33 29.32 7.42
CA MET A 1 -18.32 28.50 8.64
C MET A 1 -17.08 27.65 8.54
N SER A 2 -16.05 27.96 9.32
CA SER A 2 -14.78 27.21 9.31
C SER A 2 -14.96 26.02 10.22
N GLU A 3 -15.23 24.85 9.65
CA GLU A 3 -15.14 23.58 10.37
C GLU A 3 -13.66 23.35 10.70
N THR A 4 -13.34 23.49 11.98
CA THR A 4 -12.09 23.01 12.57
C THR A 4 -12.09 21.49 12.41
N LEU A 5 -11.33 20.99 11.44
CA LEU A 5 -10.99 19.58 11.37
C LEU A 5 -10.05 19.30 12.56
N ASP A 6 -10.64 18.92 13.68
CA ASP A 6 -9.90 18.31 14.78
C ASP A 6 -9.15 17.11 14.20
N PRO A 7 -7.81 17.04 14.31
CA PRO A 7 -7.11 15.84 13.92
C PRO A 7 -7.55 14.75 14.91
N VAL A 8 -8.41 13.83 14.45
CA VAL A 8 -8.51 12.48 15.01
C VAL A 8 -7.22 11.74 14.63
N ALA A 9 -6.07 12.34 14.96
CA ALA A 9 -4.83 11.62 15.09
C ALA A 9 -5.01 10.83 16.38
N MET A 10 -5.42 9.57 16.22
CA MET A 10 -5.17 8.58 17.26
C MET A 10 -3.70 8.75 17.66
N GLU A 11 -3.44 9.23 18.87
CA GLU A 11 -2.12 9.21 19.47
C GLU A 11 -1.77 7.72 19.64
N LEU A 12 -1.22 7.14 18.57
CA LEU A 12 -0.74 5.78 18.57
C LEU A 12 0.54 5.79 19.42
N ASP A 13 0.49 5.15 20.58
CA ASP A 13 1.71 4.82 21.31
C ASP A 13 2.51 3.82 20.47
N GLN A 14 3.46 4.37 19.71
CA GLN A 14 4.29 3.63 18.76
C GLN A 14 5.03 2.47 19.45
N ARG A 15 5.35 2.63 20.74
CA ARG A 15 6.03 1.59 21.52
C ARG A 15 5.09 0.42 21.82
N GLN A 16 3.88 0.70 22.27
CA GLN A 16 2.89 -0.36 22.53
C GLN A 16 2.55 -1.13 21.26
N LEU A 17 2.40 -0.44 20.13
CA LEU A 17 2.16 -1.09 18.85
C LEU A 17 3.35 -1.97 18.42
N ALA A 18 4.58 -1.50 18.59
CA ALA A 18 5.77 -2.29 18.29
C ALA A 18 5.87 -3.54 19.18
N GLU A 19 5.53 -3.45 20.47
CA GLU A 19 5.51 -4.59 21.39
C GLU A 19 4.47 -5.64 20.97
N GLN A 20 3.27 -5.22 20.56
CA GLN A 20 2.23 -6.11 20.05
C GLN A 20 2.65 -6.83 18.75
N LEU A 21 3.23 -6.09 17.79
CA LEU A 21 3.70 -6.66 16.53
C LEU A 21 4.85 -7.66 16.75
N LEU A 22 5.76 -7.38 17.68
CA LEU A 22 6.83 -8.30 18.06
C LEU A 22 6.30 -9.57 18.74
N ALA A 23 5.30 -9.45 19.61
CA ALA A 23 4.66 -10.60 20.24
C ALA A 23 4.01 -11.51 19.20
N GLN A 24 3.22 -10.93 18.29
CA GLN A 24 2.57 -11.67 17.21
C GLN A 24 3.59 -12.36 16.27
N ALA A 25 4.67 -11.66 15.90
CA ALA A 25 5.70 -12.24 15.05
C ALA A 25 6.40 -13.44 15.72
N LYS A 26 6.65 -13.37 17.03
CA LYS A 26 7.22 -14.49 17.79
C LYS A 26 6.27 -15.69 17.84
N GLU A 27 4.98 -15.47 18.07
CA GLU A 27 3.96 -16.53 18.06
C GLU A 27 3.85 -17.23 16.70
N GLN A 28 3.98 -16.47 15.62
CA GLN A 28 3.91 -16.97 14.25
C GLN A 28 5.25 -17.52 13.73
N GLY A 29 6.34 -17.39 14.50
CA GLY A 29 7.69 -17.79 14.08
C GLY A 29 8.26 -16.96 12.93
N VAL A 30 7.80 -15.72 12.77
CA VAL A 30 8.24 -14.81 11.71
C VAL A 30 9.49 -14.06 12.17
N GLU A 31 10.53 -14.06 11.34
CA GLU A 31 11.75 -13.30 11.61
C GLU A 31 11.48 -11.78 11.63
N LEU A 32 12.18 -11.05 12.49
CA LEU A 32 12.05 -9.59 12.53
C LEU A 32 12.56 -8.94 11.23
N VAL A 33 13.70 -9.43 10.73
CA VAL A 33 14.40 -8.97 9.54
C VAL A 33 14.69 -10.17 8.65
N GLY A 34 14.41 -10.04 7.35
CA GLY A 34 14.58 -11.11 6.36
C GLY A 34 13.61 -10.90 5.19
N PRO A 35 13.76 -11.61 4.06
CA PRO A 35 12.90 -11.43 2.88
C PRO A 35 11.39 -11.52 3.18
N ASN A 36 11.03 -12.42 4.09
CA ASN A 36 9.66 -12.60 4.58
C ASN A 36 9.47 -12.08 6.02
N GLY A 37 10.40 -11.28 6.53
CA GLY A 37 10.38 -10.79 7.89
C GLY A 37 9.36 -9.68 8.13
N LEU A 38 9.02 -9.46 9.39
CA LEU A 38 7.97 -8.52 9.82
C LEU A 38 8.14 -7.12 9.23
N LEU A 39 9.35 -6.55 9.27
CA LEU A 39 9.59 -5.18 8.78
C LEU A 39 9.40 -5.05 7.27
N ASN A 40 9.76 -6.08 6.51
CA ASN A 40 9.56 -6.09 5.06
C ASN A 40 8.07 -6.25 4.72
N GLN A 41 7.33 -7.09 5.46
CA GLN A 41 5.88 -7.20 5.30
C GLN A 41 5.15 -5.91 5.67
N LEU A 42 5.56 -5.24 6.76
CA LEU A 42 4.99 -3.96 7.15
C LEU A 42 5.23 -2.89 6.08
N THR A 43 6.46 -2.80 5.57
CA THR A 43 6.82 -1.88 4.48
C THR A 43 6.00 -2.18 3.22
N LYS A 44 5.81 -3.46 2.89
CA LYS A 44 4.95 -3.90 1.78
C LYS A 44 3.53 -3.38 1.95
N ASN A 45 2.93 -3.65 3.12
CA ASN A 45 1.53 -3.29 3.40
C ASN A 45 1.32 -1.78 3.35
N VAL A 46 2.26 -0.98 3.87
CA VAL A 46 2.20 0.49 3.79
C VAL A 46 2.21 0.95 2.33
N LEU A 47 3.12 0.42 1.51
CA LEU A 47 3.19 0.76 0.10
C LEU A 47 1.92 0.34 -0.65
N GLU A 48 1.44 -0.89 -0.44
CA GLU A 48 0.22 -1.39 -1.07
C GLU A 48 -1.03 -0.61 -0.64
N THR A 49 -1.08 -0.13 0.59
CA THR A 49 -2.17 0.73 1.07
C THR A 49 -2.12 2.10 0.40
N ALA A 50 -0.93 2.71 0.31
CA ALA A 50 -0.74 3.97 -0.40
C ALA A 50 -1.14 3.87 -1.89
N LEU A 51 -0.75 2.76 -2.55
CA LEU A 51 -1.13 2.46 -3.92
C LEU A 51 -2.65 2.32 -4.11
N ASP A 52 -3.36 1.74 -3.12
CA ASP A 52 -4.82 1.59 -3.20
C ASP A 52 -5.53 2.93 -3.06
N ALA A 53 -5.04 3.78 -2.15
CA ALA A 53 -5.53 5.14 -1.96
C ALA A 53 -5.33 5.98 -3.23
N GLU A 54 -4.14 5.97 -3.82
CA GLU A 54 -3.87 6.68 -5.09
C GLU A 54 -4.82 6.24 -6.21
N MET A 55 -5.11 4.93 -6.30
CA MET A 55 -6.05 4.45 -7.31
C MET A 55 -7.51 4.84 -7.03
N ALA A 56 -7.92 4.87 -5.76
CA ALA A 56 -9.25 5.33 -5.39
C ALA A 56 -9.43 6.82 -5.73
N GLU A 57 -8.43 7.63 -5.41
CA GLU A 57 -8.40 9.06 -5.77
C GLU A 57 -8.42 9.26 -7.29
N HIS A 58 -7.58 8.54 -8.03
CA HIS A 58 -7.49 8.70 -9.47
C HIS A 58 -8.78 8.30 -10.20
N LEU A 59 -9.43 7.22 -9.76
CA LEU A 59 -10.66 6.72 -10.38
C LEU A 59 -11.92 7.40 -9.84
N GLY A 60 -11.83 8.05 -8.69
CA GLY A 60 -12.97 8.66 -7.98
C GLY A 60 -13.91 7.66 -7.34
N TYR A 61 -13.51 6.39 -7.20
CA TYR A 61 -14.29 5.33 -6.56
C TYR A 61 -13.40 4.24 -5.95
N ASP A 62 -13.93 3.57 -4.93
CA ASP A 62 -13.21 2.51 -4.20
C ASP A 62 -13.25 1.14 -4.89
N LYS A 63 -12.39 0.24 -4.43
CA LYS A 63 -12.41 -1.14 -4.93
C LYS A 63 -13.77 -1.78 -4.67
N HIS A 64 -14.37 -2.34 -5.72
CA HIS A 64 -15.71 -2.97 -5.72
C HIS A 64 -16.90 -2.00 -5.58
N ASP A 65 -16.67 -0.68 -5.64
CA ASP A 65 -17.74 0.30 -5.61
C ASP A 65 -18.63 0.17 -6.87
N PRO A 66 -19.98 0.10 -6.72
CA PRO A 66 -20.91 0.16 -7.84
C PRO A 66 -20.71 1.37 -8.78
N ALA A 67 -20.19 2.49 -8.27
CA ALA A 67 -19.88 3.69 -9.05
C ALA A 67 -18.88 3.42 -10.20
N GLY A 68 -18.04 2.40 -10.06
CA GLY A 68 -17.08 2.00 -11.10
C GLY A 68 -17.70 1.15 -12.23
N ARG A 69 -18.98 0.78 -12.17
CA ARG A 69 -19.62 -0.06 -13.20
C ARG A 69 -20.00 0.79 -14.40
N GLY A 70 -19.42 0.49 -15.56
CA GLY A 70 -19.70 1.22 -16.80
C GLY A 70 -19.00 2.58 -16.89
N SER A 71 -18.00 2.85 -16.04
CA SER A 71 -17.21 4.09 -16.04
C SER A 71 -16.24 4.22 -17.22
N GLY A 72 -16.10 3.20 -18.07
CA GLY A 72 -15.11 3.13 -19.15
C GLY A 72 -13.68 2.81 -18.67
N ASN A 73 -13.28 3.31 -17.50
CA ASN A 73 -12.03 2.97 -16.83
C ASN A 73 -12.31 2.14 -15.56
N SER A 74 -12.13 0.81 -15.67
CA SER A 74 -12.35 -0.12 -14.55
C SER A 74 -11.02 -0.69 -14.04
N ARG A 75 -10.94 -0.91 -12.72
CA ARG A 75 -9.78 -1.58 -12.09
C ARG A 75 -9.59 -2.99 -12.68
N ASN A 76 -8.49 -3.21 -13.41
CA ASN A 76 -8.23 -4.45 -14.14
C ASN A 76 -7.17 -5.36 -13.47
N GLY A 77 -7.38 -5.65 -12.19
CA GLY A 77 -6.52 -6.59 -11.44
C GLY A 77 -5.17 -6.02 -10.97
N THR A 78 -4.28 -6.92 -10.55
CA THR A 78 -2.99 -6.60 -9.93
C THR A 78 -1.84 -7.39 -10.57
N ARG A 79 -0.63 -6.86 -10.50
CA ARG A 79 0.60 -7.43 -11.09
C ARG A 79 1.75 -7.28 -10.11
N ALA A 80 2.51 -8.34 -9.84
CA ALA A 80 3.68 -8.25 -8.97
C ALA A 80 4.81 -7.35 -9.55
N LYS A 81 5.44 -6.57 -8.68
CA LYS A 81 6.63 -5.74 -8.95
C LYS A 81 7.56 -5.73 -7.75
N THR A 82 8.81 -6.12 -7.96
CA THR A 82 9.83 -6.06 -6.91
C THR A 82 10.43 -4.66 -6.81
N VAL A 83 10.31 -4.04 -5.63
CA VAL A 83 10.90 -2.73 -5.32
C VAL A 83 12.13 -2.93 -4.44
N LEU A 84 13.21 -2.24 -4.77
CA LEU A 84 14.43 -2.25 -3.98
C LEU A 84 14.31 -1.20 -2.86
N THR A 85 14.22 -1.66 -1.63
CA THR A 85 14.21 -0.83 -0.43
C THR A 85 15.59 -0.79 0.22
N VAL A 86 15.87 0.26 0.98
CA VAL A 86 17.14 0.48 1.70
C VAL A 86 17.46 -0.67 2.67
N SER A 87 16.45 -1.40 3.15
CA SER A 87 16.58 -2.57 4.04
C SER A 87 17.11 -3.86 3.37
N ARG A 88 17.28 -3.89 2.04
CA ARG A 88 17.67 -4.97 1.08
C ARG A 88 17.78 -6.47 1.53
N PRO A 89 17.31 -7.48 0.72
CA PRO A 89 16.75 -7.36 -0.64
C PRO A 89 15.32 -7.87 -0.87
N GLY A 90 14.49 -6.95 -1.36
CA GLY A 90 13.43 -7.22 -2.33
C GLY A 90 12.05 -7.42 -1.71
N VAL A 91 11.27 -6.35 -1.60
CA VAL A 91 9.84 -6.49 -1.34
C VAL A 91 9.14 -6.63 -2.69
N SER A 92 8.47 -7.76 -2.91
CA SER A 92 7.49 -7.90 -3.99
C SER A 92 6.22 -7.17 -3.57
N GLY A 93 5.93 -6.03 -4.21
CA GLY A 93 4.66 -5.32 -4.07
C GLY A 93 3.80 -5.58 -5.29
N ASP A 94 2.49 -5.74 -5.13
CA ASP A 94 1.60 -5.90 -6.27
C ASP A 94 1.28 -4.54 -6.89
N SER A 95 1.98 -4.18 -7.98
CA SER A 95 1.59 -3.08 -8.88
C SER A 95 0.20 -3.32 -9.47
N ARG A 96 -0.77 -2.51 -9.08
CA ARG A 96 -2.15 -2.61 -9.59
C ARG A 96 -2.23 -2.01 -11.00
N SER A 97 -2.95 -2.68 -11.91
CA SER A 97 -2.84 -2.43 -13.36
C SER A 97 -3.48 -1.10 -13.79
N TRP A 98 -2.70 -0.27 -14.48
CA TRP A 98 -3.05 1.03 -15.10
C TRP A 98 -3.30 0.92 -16.61
N GLU A 99 -3.30 -0.29 -17.15
CA GLU A 99 -3.23 -0.52 -18.58
C GLU A 99 -4.64 -0.53 -19.17
N ASP A 100 -5.10 0.66 -19.56
CA ASP A 100 -5.93 0.87 -20.77
C ASP A 100 -6.15 2.35 -21.17
N LEU A 101 -5.77 3.36 -20.37
CA LEU A 101 -6.21 4.75 -20.64
C LEU A 101 -5.19 5.91 -20.57
N GLY A 102 -3.87 5.66 -20.52
CA GLY A 102 -2.89 6.72 -20.79
C GLY A 102 -2.77 7.84 -19.73
N TYR A 103 -3.20 7.62 -18.49
CA TYR A 103 -3.02 8.56 -17.38
C TYR A 103 -1.96 8.05 -16.39
N GLY A 104 -0.90 8.84 -16.19
CA GLY A 104 -0.06 8.87 -14.98
C GLY A 104 0.77 7.65 -14.58
N THR A 105 1.92 7.89 -13.97
CA THR A 105 2.64 6.89 -13.17
C THR A 105 2.24 7.04 -11.71
N CYS A 106 2.07 5.94 -10.99
CA CYS A 106 2.00 5.96 -9.54
C CYS A 106 3.19 6.74 -8.96
N GLN A 107 2.92 7.65 -8.02
CA GLN A 107 3.92 8.53 -7.42
C GLN A 107 4.86 7.75 -6.48
N GLN A 108 4.32 6.76 -5.76
CA GLN A 108 5.06 5.99 -4.75
C GLN A 108 5.98 4.93 -5.38
N VAL A 109 5.62 4.38 -6.55
CA VAL A 109 6.40 3.31 -7.20
C VAL A 109 6.56 3.56 -8.72
N PRO A 110 7.62 4.27 -9.15
CA PRO A 110 7.80 4.69 -10.55
C PRO A 110 8.06 3.51 -11.48
N ARG A 111 7.62 3.61 -12.75
CA ARG A 111 7.80 2.56 -13.77
C ARG A 111 9.29 2.29 -14.02
N ARG A 112 9.63 1.04 -14.37
CA ARG A 112 10.99 0.71 -14.81
C ARG A 112 11.20 1.38 -16.16
N ALA A 113 12.25 2.18 -16.30
CA ALA A 113 12.67 2.67 -17.61
C ALA A 113 13.09 1.46 -18.47
N SER A 114 12.57 1.39 -19.69
CA SER A 114 12.96 0.40 -20.69
C SER A 114 14.42 0.53 -21.09
#